data_AF-A0A840P0Z3-F1
#
_entry.id   AF-A0A840P0Z3-F1
#
_cell.length_a   1.000
_cell.length_b   1.000
_cell.length_c   1.000
_cell.angle_alpha   90.00
_cell.angle_beta   90.00
_cell.angle_gamma   90.00
#
_symmetry.space_group_name_H-M   'P 1'
#
loop_
_entity.id
_entity.type
_entity.pdbx_description
1 polymer ?
#
loop_
_entity_poly.entity_id
_entity_poly.type
_entity_poly.pdbx_seq_one_letter_code
_entity_poly.pdbx_strand_id
1 'polypeptide(L)'
;MTPGWPFLIARGRRLGYRALLAPEPMVADREYGVLTDAVRPQTARDRASVIEVTTPGGRAYTVAQVTHRVTAADAGEPEDPLDEHGRPLQLLYGFACPRTSSLEPAPEDLDAARSAALDAYRRFLADEEGFTLISGPAFPLRSPHSTPAAVPGPVGPVRVGPVPGGSVSSGRPAPEPAPPSPPRPIPRVFALLAGAVAVLLTLALVVRCGWDPGPEQPPRPECTAAPATPATSAAPVAPAKGEPPGPSASGTPCPSVTGG
;
A
#
# COMPACT_ATOMS: atom_id res chain seq x y z
N MET A 1 16.77 8.47 18.48
CA MET A 1 16.12 7.24 17.96
C MET A 1 15.85 7.46 16.50
N THR A 2 16.18 6.49 15.65
CA THR A 2 15.94 6.60 14.21
C THR A 2 14.44 6.39 13.95
N PRO A 3 13.76 7.29 13.24
CA PRO A 3 12.36 7.08 12.88
C PRO A 3 12.23 6.06 11.75
N GLY A 4 11.20 5.22 11.84
CA GLY A 4 10.67 4.42 10.75
C GLY A 4 9.30 4.96 10.33
N TRP A 5 8.96 4.87 9.06
CA TRP A 5 7.65 5.26 8.54
C TRP A 5 7.03 4.12 7.77
N PRO A 6 5.77 3.75 8.05
CA PRO A 6 5.11 2.66 7.36
C PRO A 6 4.75 3.07 5.92
N PHE A 7 4.71 2.08 5.03
CA PHE A 7 4.17 2.26 3.69
C PHE A 7 3.37 1.03 3.26
N LEU A 8 2.51 1.24 2.26
CA LEU A 8 1.74 0.21 1.60
C LEU A 8 1.57 0.54 0.12
N ILE A 9 1.97 -0.39 -0.72
CA ILE A 9 1.57 -0.48 -2.12
C ILE A 9 0.71 -1.73 -2.25
N ALA A 10 -0.51 -1.56 -2.76
CA ALA A 10 -1.41 -2.67 -2.93
C ALA A 10 -2.24 -2.49 -4.20
N ARG A 11 -2.86 -3.59 -4.60
CA ARG A 11 -3.83 -3.63 -5.67
C ARG A 11 -5.24 -3.80 -5.09
N GLY A 12 -6.22 -3.23 -5.78
CA GLY A 12 -7.64 -3.40 -5.47
C GLY A 12 -8.29 -4.54 -6.25
N ARG A 13 -9.60 -4.67 -6.05
CA ARG A 13 -10.45 -5.59 -6.82
C ARG A 13 -10.51 -5.19 -8.29
N ARG A 14 -10.58 -3.87 -8.54
CA ARG A 14 -10.68 -3.27 -9.88
C ARG A 14 -9.47 -2.42 -10.25
N LEU A 15 -8.70 -1.98 -9.25
CA LEU A 15 -7.56 -1.09 -9.46
C LEU A 15 -6.23 -1.86 -9.43
N GLY A 16 -5.28 -1.43 -10.27
CA GLY A 16 -3.91 -1.92 -10.27
C GLY A 16 -3.13 -1.51 -9.01
N TYR A 17 -1.83 -1.83 -8.99
CA TYR A 17 -0.96 -1.43 -7.88
C TYR A 17 -0.87 0.09 -7.74
N ARG A 18 -1.07 0.58 -6.52
CA ARG A 18 -0.92 2.00 -6.17
C ARG A 18 -0.44 2.14 -4.73
N ALA A 19 0.19 3.28 -4.42
CA ALA A 19 0.48 3.66 -3.04
C ALA A 19 -0.82 4.02 -2.31
N LEU A 20 -1.04 3.39 -1.15
CA LEU A 20 -2.18 3.65 -0.26
C LEU A 20 -1.75 4.30 1.05
N LEU A 21 -0.57 3.92 1.54
CA LEU A 21 0.10 4.50 2.70
C LEU A 21 1.53 4.83 2.28
N ALA A 22 1.99 6.04 2.55
CA ALA A 22 3.35 6.44 2.23
C ALA A 22 4.00 7.16 3.42
N PRO A 23 5.35 7.12 3.53
CA PRO A 23 6.07 7.83 4.58
C PRO A 23 5.71 9.31 4.60
N GLU A 24 5.40 9.84 5.79
CA GLU A 24 5.02 11.24 5.96
C GLU A 24 5.97 12.25 5.28
N PRO A 25 7.32 12.13 5.38
CA PRO A 25 8.22 13.04 4.69
C PRO A 25 8.04 12.99 3.15
N MET A 26 7.82 11.81 2.58
CA MET A 26 7.61 11.66 1.15
C MET A 26 6.24 12.19 0.70
N VAL A 27 5.22 12.15 1.56
CA VAL A 27 3.92 12.76 1.28
C VAL A 27 4.01 14.28 1.33
N ALA A 28 4.66 14.82 2.36
CA ALA A 28 4.86 16.26 2.53
C ALA A 28 5.53 16.90 1.31
N ASP A 29 6.51 16.20 0.73
CA ASP A 29 7.27 16.66 -0.42
C ASP A 29 6.74 16.18 -1.78
N ARG A 30 5.65 15.39 -1.79
CA ARG A 30 5.05 14.76 -2.99
C ARG A 30 6.02 13.83 -3.76
N GLU A 31 6.92 13.19 -3.05
CA GLU A 31 7.96 12.30 -3.60
C GLU A 31 7.62 10.80 -3.44
N TYR A 32 6.44 10.46 -2.91
CA TYR A 32 6.03 9.08 -2.62
C TYR A 32 5.93 8.17 -3.86
N GLY A 33 5.86 8.72 -5.07
CA GLY A 33 5.88 7.95 -6.32
C GLY A 33 7.14 7.11 -6.50
N VAL A 34 8.25 7.48 -5.84
CA VAL A 34 9.49 6.69 -5.88
C VAL A 34 9.29 5.27 -5.31
N LEU A 35 8.38 5.08 -4.36
CA LEU A 35 8.10 3.77 -3.80
C LEU A 35 7.38 2.87 -4.80
N THR A 36 6.44 3.40 -5.58
CA THR A 36 5.77 2.62 -6.64
C THR A 36 6.74 2.18 -7.73
N ASP A 37 7.82 2.94 -7.94
CA ASP A 37 8.86 2.61 -8.92
C ASP A 37 9.93 1.67 -8.39
N ALA A 38 10.18 1.63 -7.07
CA ALA A 38 11.26 0.84 -6.48
C ALA A 38 10.79 -0.51 -5.88
N VAL A 39 9.61 -0.53 -5.26
CA VAL A 39 9.06 -1.70 -4.55
C VAL A 39 8.46 -2.67 -5.55
N ARG A 40 8.76 -3.97 -5.41
CA ARG A 40 8.36 -5.01 -6.37
C ARG A 40 7.90 -6.28 -5.66
N PRO A 41 6.88 -6.98 -6.19
CA PRO A 41 6.44 -8.25 -5.60
C PRO A 41 7.59 -9.26 -5.56
N GLN A 42 7.72 -9.97 -4.46
CA GLN A 42 8.79 -10.93 -4.24
C GLN A 42 8.28 -12.36 -4.34
N THR A 43 9.13 -13.25 -4.87
CA THR A 43 8.82 -14.68 -4.94
C THR A 43 8.78 -15.32 -3.56
N ALA A 44 9.71 -14.92 -2.68
CA ALA A 44 9.72 -15.33 -1.28
C ALA A 44 8.72 -14.48 -0.48
N ARG A 45 7.51 -15.01 -0.31
CA ARG A 45 6.46 -14.39 0.50
C ARG A 45 6.88 -14.32 1.96
N ASP A 46 6.36 -13.31 2.65
CA ASP A 46 6.52 -13.13 4.10
C ASP A 46 7.98 -13.02 4.59
N ARG A 47 8.91 -12.82 3.65
CA ARG A 47 10.32 -12.54 3.92
C ARG A 47 10.61 -11.08 3.62
N ALA A 48 11.28 -10.43 4.58
CA ALA A 48 11.72 -9.06 4.38
C ALA A 48 12.89 -8.97 3.40
N SER A 49 12.86 -7.91 2.61
CA SER A 49 13.94 -7.53 1.69
C SER A 49 14.20 -6.05 1.84
N VAL A 50 15.48 -5.69 1.82
CA VAL A 50 15.94 -4.33 2.02
C VAL A 50 16.45 -3.77 0.70
N ILE A 51 15.96 -2.58 0.34
CA ILE A 51 16.40 -1.82 -0.84
C ILE A 51 16.73 -0.39 -0.44
N GLU A 52 17.65 0.23 -1.18
CA GLU A 52 17.88 1.68 -1.09
C GLU A 52 17.04 2.41 -2.13
N VAL A 53 16.48 3.56 -1.75
CA VAL A 53 15.68 4.41 -2.62
C VAL A 53 16.14 5.84 -2.48
N THR A 54 16.34 6.54 -3.61
CA THR A 54 16.67 7.97 -3.62
C THR A 54 15.53 8.75 -4.24
N THR A 55 14.98 9.71 -3.50
CA THR A 55 13.94 10.63 -3.96
C THR A 55 14.47 11.61 -5.02
N PRO A 56 13.58 12.21 -5.83
CA PRO A 56 13.98 13.27 -6.78
C PRO A 56 14.70 14.45 -6.13
N GLY A 57 14.35 14.82 -4.90
CA GLY A 57 15.03 15.84 -4.09
C GLY A 57 16.36 15.41 -3.49
N GLY A 58 16.87 14.21 -3.82
CA GLY A 58 18.18 13.72 -3.40
C GLY A 58 18.24 13.10 -2.00
N ARG A 59 17.11 12.99 -1.29
CA ARG A 59 17.05 12.28 -0.01
C ARG A 59 17.05 10.77 -0.25
N ALA A 60 17.93 10.07 0.45
CA ALA A 60 18.05 8.63 0.39
C ALA A 60 17.41 7.96 1.61
N TYR A 61 16.71 6.86 1.34
CA TYR A 61 16.00 6.05 2.31
C TYR A 61 16.43 4.59 2.16
N THR A 62 16.47 3.89 3.29
CA THR A 62 16.51 2.42 3.31
C THR A 62 15.08 1.92 3.54
N VAL A 63 14.62 1.01 2.69
CA VAL A 63 13.25 0.49 2.70
C VAL A 63 13.28 -1.01 2.93
N ALA A 64 12.64 -1.45 4.01
CA ALA A 64 12.34 -2.86 4.25
C ALA A 64 10.93 -3.16 3.71
N GLN A 65 10.81 -4.13 2.81
CA GLN A 65 9.55 -4.52 2.18
C GLN A 65 9.27 -6.02 2.39
N VAL A 66 7.99 -6.37 2.49
CA VAL A 66 7.45 -7.73 2.54
C VAL A 66 6.31 -7.85 1.54
N THR A 67 6.25 -8.98 0.82
CA THR A 67 5.09 -9.34 -0.01
C THR A 67 4.19 -10.29 0.76
N HIS A 68 2.94 -9.88 0.97
CA HIS A 68 1.92 -10.64 1.71
C HIS A 68 0.69 -10.89 0.84
N ARG A 69 0.14 -12.11 0.89
CA ARG A 69 -1.15 -12.42 0.25
C ARG A 69 -2.27 -12.02 1.20
N VAL A 70 -3.21 -11.22 0.72
CA VAL A 70 -4.38 -10.83 1.50
C VAL A 70 -5.25 -12.06 1.80
N THR A 71 -5.62 -12.21 3.06
CA THR A 71 -6.58 -13.21 3.53
C THR A 71 -7.92 -12.55 3.90
N ALA A 72 -8.96 -13.37 4.06
CA ALA A 72 -10.26 -12.95 4.60
C ALA A 72 -10.12 -12.15 5.91
N ALA A 73 -9.27 -12.63 6.82
CA ALA A 73 -9.03 -12.01 8.12
C ALA A 73 -8.36 -10.63 8.01
N ASP A 74 -7.40 -10.47 7.09
CA ASP A 74 -6.75 -9.18 6.83
C ASP A 74 -7.76 -8.14 6.30
N ALA A 75 -8.69 -8.58 5.45
CA ALA A 75 -9.70 -7.72 4.84
C ALA A 75 -10.90 -7.44 5.75
N GLY A 76 -11.13 -8.26 6.79
CA GLY A 76 -12.36 -8.21 7.59
C GLY A 76 -13.58 -8.73 6.82
N GLU A 77 -13.36 -9.65 5.88
CA GLU A 77 -14.36 -10.22 4.98
C GLU A 77 -14.54 -11.72 5.30
N PRO A 78 -15.66 -12.36 4.88
CA PRO A 78 -15.87 -13.79 5.12
C PRO A 78 -14.99 -14.69 4.24
N GLU A 79 -14.55 -14.21 3.09
CA GLU A 79 -13.75 -14.96 2.12
C GLU A 79 -12.51 -14.18 1.69
N ASP A 80 -11.51 -14.90 1.17
CA ASP A 80 -10.28 -14.30 0.64
C ASP A 80 -10.63 -13.35 -0.53
N PRO A 81 -10.23 -12.08 -0.46
CA PRO A 81 -10.57 -11.14 -1.53
C PRO A 81 -9.75 -11.46 -2.79
N LEU A 82 -10.46 -11.48 -3.91
CA LEU A 82 -9.91 -11.69 -5.25
C LEU A 82 -10.10 -10.42 -6.09
N ASP A 83 -9.26 -10.26 -7.12
CA ASP A 83 -9.51 -9.26 -8.15
C ASP A 83 -10.64 -9.69 -9.12
N GLU A 84 -11.01 -8.79 -10.04
CA GLU A 84 -12.01 -9.05 -11.09
C GLU A 84 -11.65 -10.21 -12.04
N HIS A 85 -10.41 -10.71 -11.97
CA HIS A 85 -9.92 -11.86 -12.73
C HIS A 85 -9.74 -13.12 -11.88
N GLY A 86 -10.23 -13.13 -10.64
CA GLY A 86 -10.13 -14.27 -9.71
C GLY A 86 -8.74 -14.51 -9.13
N ARG A 87 -7.80 -13.56 -9.27
CA ARG A 87 -6.45 -13.67 -8.71
C ARG A 87 -6.43 -13.14 -7.27
N PRO A 88 -5.72 -13.81 -6.35
CA PRO A 88 -5.55 -13.30 -4.99
C PRO A 88 -4.93 -11.91 -4.94
N LEU A 89 -5.43 -11.06 -4.03
CA LEU A 89 -4.85 -9.75 -3.79
C LEU A 89 -3.53 -9.87 -3.00
N GLN A 90 -2.62 -8.91 -3.23
CA GLN A 90 -1.29 -8.88 -2.63
C GLN A 90 -1.00 -7.48 -2.09
N LEU A 91 -0.31 -7.44 -0.95
CA LEU A 91 0.20 -6.24 -0.29
C LEU A 91 1.72 -6.24 -0.38
N LEU A 92 2.29 -5.09 -0.72
CA LEU A 92 3.70 -4.79 -0.57
C LEU A 92 3.80 -3.75 0.52
N TYR A 93 4.12 -4.20 1.72
CA TYR A 93 4.15 -3.34 2.91
C TYR A 93 5.53 -3.37 3.56
N GLY A 94 5.76 -2.42 4.45
CA GLY A 94 6.93 -2.39 5.30
C GLY A 94 7.19 -0.98 5.79
N PHE A 95 8.47 -0.66 6.01
CA PHE A 95 8.84 0.65 6.50
C PHE A 95 10.02 1.24 5.72
N ALA A 96 10.06 2.56 5.67
CA ALA A 96 11.20 3.35 5.23
C ALA A 96 11.87 4.01 6.43
N CYS A 97 13.19 4.17 6.40
CA CYS A 97 13.96 4.96 7.35
C CYS A 97 15.01 5.79 6.61
N PRO A 98 15.62 6.81 7.22
CA PRO A 98 16.75 7.52 6.62
C PRO A 98 17.86 6.53 6.25
N ARG A 99 18.62 6.80 5.18
CA ARG A 99 19.64 5.87 4.67
C ARG A 99 20.54 5.30 5.78
N THR A 100 20.59 3.98 5.84
CA THR A 100 21.49 3.19 6.68
C THR A 100 22.43 2.33 5.81
N SER A 101 23.63 2.03 6.29
CA SER A 101 24.57 1.13 5.59
C SER A 101 24.24 -0.35 5.80
N SER A 102 23.60 -0.67 6.92
CA SER A 102 23.01 -1.98 7.19
C SER A 102 21.64 -1.80 7.85
N LEU A 103 20.73 -2.71 7.53
CA LEU A 103 19.42 -2.81 8.18
C LEU A 103 19.04 -4.27 8.27
N GLU A 104 18.79 -4.74 9.48
CA GLU A 104 18.17 -6.03 9.75
C GLU A 104 16.75 -5.77 10.28
N PRO A 105 15.70 -5.95 9.45
CA PRO A 105 14.34 -5.64 9.86
C PRO A 105 13.90 -6.48 11.05
N ALA A 106 13.63 -5.83 12.18
CA ALA A 106 13.08 -6.47 13.37
C ALA A 106 11.61 -6.86 13.13
N PRO A 107 11.15 -8.04 13.61
CA PRO A 107 9.77 -8.46 13.49
C PRO A 107 8.77 -7.43 14.03
N GLU A 108 9.09 -6.77 15.14
CA GLU A 108 8.22 -5.80 15.80
C GLU A 108 7.98 -4.55 14.93
N ASP A 109 9.00 -4.11 14.18
CA ASP A 109 8.87 -2.97 13.27
C ASP A 109 8.05 -3.35 12.03
N LEU A 110 8.19 -4.59 11.55
CA LEU A 110 7.38 -5.13 10.46
C LEU A 110 5.91 -5.31 10.88
N ASP A 111 5.66 -5.76 12.12
CA ASP A 111 4.31 -5.90 12.66
C ASP A 111 3.63 -4.54 12.84
N ALA A 112 4.36 -3.53 13.33
CA ALA A 112 3.86 -2.16 13.42
C ALA A 112 3.50 -1.61 12.02
N ALA A 113 4.37 -1.83 11.04
CA ALA A 113 4.11 -1.46 9.65
C ALA A 113 2.92 -2.23 9.05
N ARG A 114 2.82 -3.54 9.33
CA ARG A 114 1.72 -4.40 8.86
C ARG A 114 0.38 -3.92 9.41
N SER A 115 0.31 -3.61 10.71
CA SER A 115 -0.92 -3.11 11.34
C SER A 115 -1.40 -1.82 10.66
N ALA A 116 -0.51 -0.85 10.46
CA ALA A 116 -0.84 0.40 9.77
C ALA A 116 -1.26 0.18 8.31
N ALA A 117 -0.58 -0.75 7.62
CA ALA A 117 -0.93 -1.12 6.25
C ALA A 117 -2.32 -1.77 6.15
N LEU A 118 -2.64 -2.73 7.02
CA LEU A 118 -3.96 -3.38 7.04
C LEU A 118 -5.09 -2.40 7.36
N ASP A 119 -4.85 -1.44 8.26
CA ASP A 119 -5.82 -0.38 8.53
C ASP A 119 -6.08 0.49 7.29
N ALA A 120 -5.03 0.90 6.57
CA ALA A 120 -5.15 1.64 5.32
C ALA A 120 -5.86 0.80 4.23
N TYR A 121 -5.52 -0.49 4.14
CA TYR A 121 -6.06 -1.38 3.13
C TYR A 121 -7.55 -1.66 3.30
N ARG A 122 -8.02 -1.85 4.53
CA ARG A 122 -9.45 -2.03 4.83
C ARG A 122 -10.28 -0.80 4.43
N ARG A 123 -9.76 0.40 4.70
CA ARG A 123 -10.39 1.65 4.25
C ARG A 123 -10.40 1.77 2.72
N PHE A 124 -9.33 1.33 2.07
CA PHE A 124 -9.25 1.29 0.61
C PHE A 124 -10.27 0.33 -0.01
N LEU A 125 -10.41 -0.90 0.53
CA LEU A 125 -11.40 -1.85 0.02
C LEU A 125 -12.84 -1.39 0.22
N ALA A 126 -13.11 -0.58 1.26
CA ALA A 126 -14.43 -0.02 1.50
C ALA A 126 -14.85 1.06 0.47
N ASP A 127 -13.88 1.76 -0.14
CA ASP A 127 -14.11 2.80 -1.16
C ASP A 127 -12.91 2.91 -2.11
N GLU A 128 -12.73 1.92 -3.01
CA GLU A 128 -11.53 1.87 -3.85
C GLU A 128 -11.39 3.09 -4.79
N GLU A 129 -12.51 3.57 -5.31
CA GLU A 129 -12.58 4.65 -6.30
C GLU A 129 -12.37 6.03 -5.64
N GLY A 130 -12.91 6.24 -4.44
CA GLY A 130 -12.74 7.48 -3.67
C GLY A 130 -11.49 7.55 -2.80
N PHE A 131 -10.76 6.44 -2.63
CA PHE A 131 -9.63 6.39 -1.69
C PHE A 131 -8.46 7.34 -2.04
N THR A 132 -8.08 8.13 -1.05
CA THR A 132 -6.92 9.03 -1.08
C THR A 132 -5.75 8.45 -0.30
N LEU A 133 -4.53 8.73 -0.78
CA LEU A 133 -3.28 8.37 -0.09
C LEU A 133 -3.28 8.83 1.37
N ILE A 134 -2.85 7.94 2.27
CA ILE A 134 -2.67 8.22 3.69
C ILE A 134 -1.19 8.52 3.98
N SER A 135 -0.95 9.55 4.80
CA SER A 135 0.38 9.84 5.36
C SER A 135 0.65 8.92 6.54
N GLY A 136 1.73 8.14 6.46
CA GLY A 136 2.17 7.21 7.50
C GLY A 136 3.05 7.90 8.53
N PRO A 137 2.59 8.04 9.79
CA PRO A 137 3.35 8.74 10.83
C PRO A 137 4.60 7.95 11.24
N ALA A 138 5.58 8.67 11.78
CA ALA A 138 6.80 8.06 12.30
C ALA A 138 6.53 7.15 13.51
N PHE A 139 7.24 6.03 13.60
CA PHE A 139 7.36 5.20 14.79
C PHE A 139 8.85 5.01 15.17
N PRO A 140 9.17 4.76 16.45
CA PRO A 140 10.54 4.52 16.87
C PRO A 140 11.05 3.18 16.32
N LEU A 141 12.07 3.21 15.47
CA LEU A 141 12.65 2.01 14.86
C LEU A 141 13.48 1.23 15.89
N ARG A 142 13.26 -0.10 15.96
CA ARG A 142 13.97 -1.03 16.84
C ARG A 142 15.00 -1.89 16.11
N SER A 143 14.86 -1.99 14.79
CA SER A 143 15.72 -2.74 13.88
C SER A 143 17.19 -2.34 14.08
N PRO A 144 18.11 -3.31 14.27
CA PRO A 144 19.54 -3.06 14.25
C PRO A 144 19.94 -2.39 12.94
N HIS A 145 20.67 -1.28 13.03
CA HIS A 145 21.14 -0.54 11.88
C HIS A 145 22.46 0.17 12.16
N SER A 146 23.24 0.35 11.09
CA SER A 146 24.43 1.19 11.11
C SER A 146 24.19 2.43 10.25
N THR A 147 24.55 3.59 10.78
CA THR A 147 24.54 4.82 9.98
C THR A 147 25.81 4.83 9.12
N PRO A 148 25.74 5.25 7.83
CA PRO A 148 26.95 5.42 7.04
C PRO A 148 27.91 6.34 7.79
N ALA A 149 29.15 5.92 7.97
CA ALA A 149 30.17 6.81 8.48
C ALA A 149 30.21 8.03 7.55
N ALA A 150 30.06 9.23 8.11
CA ALA A 150 30.31 10.43 7.34
C ALA A 150 31.75 10.30 6.81
N VAL A 151 31.91 10.23 5.49
CA VAL A 151 33.23 10.26 4.87
C VAL A 151 33.90 11.50 5.44
N PRO A 152 35.05 11.38 6.15
CA PRO A 152 35.76 12.54 6.64
C PRO A 152 35.94 13.46 5.45
N GLY A 153 35.38 14.66 5.51
CA GLY A 153 35.53 15.66 4.45
C GLY A 153 37.02 15.79 4.11
N PRO A 154 37.38 16.12 2.86
CA PRO A 154 38.77 16.21 2.45
C PRO A 154 39.52 17.03 3.50
N VAL A 155 40.49 16.38 4.14
CA VAL A 155 41.41 17.00 5.09
C VAL A 155 41.88 18.27 4.42
N GLY A 156 41.58 19.42 5.02
CA GLY A 156 41.88 20.73 4.45
C GLY A 156 43.31 20.75 3.91
N PRO A 157 43.58 21.53 2.85
CA PRO A 157 44.84 21.46 2.13
C PRO A 157 45.99 21.53 3.12
N VAL A 158 46.80 20.47 3.17
CA VAL A 158 48.11 20.49 3.81
C VAL A 158 48.82 21.70 3.21
N ARG A 159 49.06 22.74 4.01
CA ARG A 159 49.90 23.87 3.62
C ARG A 159 51.33 23.34 3.49
N VAL A 160 51.64 22.77 2.34
CA VAL A 160 53.01 22.49 1.94
C VAL A 160 53.66 23.85 1.67
N GLY A 161 54.72 24.15 2.42
CA GLY A 161 55.50 25.37 2.27
C GLY A 161 56.07 25.52 0.85
N PRO A 162 56.44 26.74 0.44
CA PRO A 162 56.87 27.02 -0.92
C PRO A 162 58.20 26.31 -1.22
N VAL A 163 58.15 25.32 -2.12
CA VAL A 163 59.33 24.76 -2.78
C VAL A 163 59.53 25.53 -4.10
N PRO A 164 60.68 26.20 -4.31
CA PRO A 164 60.94 26.89 -5.56
C PRO A 164 61.46 25.92 -6.62
N GLY A 165 60.87 25.97 -7.82
CA GLY A 165 61.50 25.51 -9.06
C GLY A 165 60.93 24.22 -9.64
N GLY A 166 60.44 24.31 -10.88
CA GLY A 166 60.09 23.13 -11.68
C GLY A 166 58.95 23.38 -12.66
N SER A 167 59.16 24.26 -13.64
CA SER A 167 58.26 24.39 -14.79
C SER A 167 58.42 23.15 -15.67
N VAL A 168 57.43 22.27 -15.68
CA VAL A 168 57.24 21.26 -16.74
C VAL A 168 55.80 21.35 -17.25
N SER A 169 55.70 22.00 -18.40
CA SER A 169 54.52 22.05 -19.24
C SER A 169 54.23 20.64 -19.76
N SER A 170 53.09 20.07 -19.37
CA SER A 170 52.56 18.85 -19.98
C SER A 170 51.18 19.18 -20.54
N GLY A 171 51.15 19.44 -21.84
CA GLY A 171 49.95 19.78 -22.59
C GLY A 171 48.95 18.64 -22.54
N ARG A 172 47.80 18.88 -21.91
CA ARG A 172 46.63 18.02 -21.98
C ARG A 172 45.90 18.33 -23.29
N PRO A 173 45.73 17.37 -24.21
CA PRO A 173 44.92 17.59 -25.40
C PRO A 173 43.48 17.86 -24.99
N ALA A 174 42.88 18.88 -25.58
CA ALA A 174 41.47 19.20 -25.41
C ALA A 174 40.61 18.01 -25.87
N PRO A 175 39.57 17.62 -25.11
CA PRO A 175 38.62 16.61 -25.57
C PRO A 175 37.86 17.15 -26.78
N GLU A 176 37.96 16.41 -27.88
CA GLU A 176 37.24 16.65 -29.13
C GLU A 176 35.72 16.58 -28.88
N PRO A 177 34.94 17.55 -29.38
CA PRO A 177 33.49 17.56 -29.19
C PRO A 177 32.86 16.39 -29.95
N ALA A 178 32.14 15.53 -29.22
CA ALA A 178 31.45 14.39 -29.78
C ALA A 178 30.42 14.84 -30.84
N PRO A 179 30.28 14.11 -31.97
CA PRO A 179 29.33 14.45 -33.01
C PRO A 179 27.87 14.33 -32.52
N PRO A 180 26.95 15.16 -33.05
CA PRO A 180 25.54 15.09 -32.70
C PRO A 180 24.97 13.72 -33.09
N SER A 181 24.31 13.07 -32.12
CA SER A 181 23.64 11.78 -32.35
C SER A 181 22.52 11.95 -33.38
N PRO A 182 22.36 11.00 -34.33
CA PRO A 182 21.28 11.05 -35.31
C PRO A 182 19.91 10.95 -34.64
N PRO A 183 18.88 11.64 -35.18
CA PRO A 183 17.52 11.58 -34.64
C PRO A 183 17.00 10.14 -34.70
N ARG A 184 16.60 9.60 -33.54
CA ARG A 184 15.98 8.28 -33.45
C ARG A 184 14.64 8.30 -34.18
N PRO A 185 14.37 7.35 -35.11
CA PRO A 185 13.08 7.27 -35.79
C PRO A 185 11.99 6.92 -34.80
N ILE A 186 10.99 7.80 -34.68
CA ILE A 186 9.78 7.56 -33.89
C ILE A 186 9.03 6.39 -34.54
N PRO A 187 8.78 5.27 -33.82
CA PRO A 187 8.07 4.13 -34.38
C PRO A 187 6.63 4.53 -34.71
N ARG A 188 6.25 4.42 -35.99
CA ARG A 188 4.92 4.74 -36.57
C ARG A 188 3.76 3.88 -36.04
N VAL A 189 3.96 3.15 -34.95
CA VAL A 189 2.98 2.22 -34.37
C VAL A 189 1.84 2.96 -33.64
N PHE A 190 2.05 4.21 -33.23
CA PHE A 190 1.02 5.00 -32.51
C PHE A 190 -0.12 5.53 -33.39
N ALA A 191 -0.01 5.49 -34.72
CA ALA A 191 -1.06 5.99 -35.60
C ALA A 191 -2.26 5.02 -35.76
N LEU A 192 -2.07 3.71 -35.55
CA LEU A 192 -3.15 2.72 -35.68
C LEU A 192 -4.01 2.59 -34.42
N LEU A 193 -3.48 2.89 -33.23
CA LEU A 193 -4.19 2.79 -31.96
C LEU A 193 -5.25 3.89 -31.77
N ALA A 194 -5.00 5.10 -32.29
CA ALA A 194 -5.97 6.20 -32.19
C ALA A 194 -7.26 5.93 -32.98
N GLY A 195 -7.15 5.27 -34.15
CA GLY A 195 -8.31 4.91 -34.96
C GLY A 195 -9.22 3.86 -34.31
N ALA A 196 -8.63 2.85 -33.67
CA ALA A 196 -9.40 1.78 -33.01
C ALA A 196 -10.19 2.29 -31.79
N VAL A 197 -9.63 3.22 -31.02
CA VAL A 197 -10.31 3.83 -29.86
C VAL A 197 -11.51 4.66 -30.28
N ALA A 198 -11.40 5.43 -31.38
CA ALA A 198 -12.52 6.22 -31.90
C ALA A 198 -13.70 5.33 -32.33
N VAL A 199 -13.43 4.22 -33.03
CA VAL A 199 -14.47 3.27 -33.46
C VAL A 199 -15.15 2.59 -32.26
N LEU A 200 -14.39 2.16 -31.26
CA LEU A 200 -14.92 1.55 -30.03
C LEU A 200 -15.80 2.53 -29.23
N LEU A 201 -15.39 3.80 -29.14
CA LEU A 201 -16.19 4.83 -28.48
C LEU A 201 -17.50 5.12 -29.22
N THR A 202 -17.49 5.18 -30.55
CA THR A 202 -18.73 5.34 -31.33
C THR A 202 -19.66 4.14 -31.18
N LEU A 203 -19.13 2.91 -31.17
CA LEU A 203 -19.94 1.71 -31.00
C LEU A 203 -20.57 1.65 -29.60
N ALA A 204 -19.79 2.00 -28.57
CA ALA A 204 -20.28 2.07 -27.19
C ALA A 204 -21.38 3.13 -27.03
N LEU A 205 -21.28 4.27 -27.72
CA LEU A 205 -22.31 5.32 -27.69
C LEU A 205 -23.61 4.85 -28.35
N VAL A 206 -23.53 4.16 -29.48
CA VAL A 206 -24.71 3.63 -30.19
C VAL A 206 -25.43 2.57 -29.36
N VAL A 207 -24.68 1.65 -28.72
CA VAL A 207 -25.27 0.64 -27.83
C VAL A 207 -25.95 1.30 -26.62
N ARG A 208 -25.36 2.36 -26.07
CA ARG A 208 -25.88 3.05 -24.89
C ARG A 208 -27.09 3.93 -25.18
N CYS A 209 -27.19 4.49 -26.39
CA CYS A 209 -28.35 5.29 -26.82
C CYS A 209 -29.48 4.47 -27.45
N GLY A 210 -29.22 3.22 -27.86
CA GLY A 210 -30.22 2.36 -28.51
C GLY A 210 -31.02 1.44 -27.59
N TRP A 211 -30.63 1.32 -26.31
CA TRP A 211 -31.30 0.40 -25.37
C TRP A 211 -32.19 1.17 -24.40
N ASP A 212 -33.39 1.50 -24.87
CA ASP A 212 -34.50 1.97 -24.03
C ASP A 212 -35.35 0.74 -23.67
N PRO A 213 -35.17 0.13 -22.48
CA PRO A 213 -36.08 -0.91 -22.01
C PRO A 213 -37.43 -0.24 -21.72
N GLY A 214 -38.41 -0.54 -22.58
CA GLY A 214 -39.74 0.09 -22.56
C GLY A 214 -40.43 0.05 -21.19
N PRO A 215 -41.41 0.95 -20.98
CA PRO A 215 -42.00 1.20 -19.66
C PRO A 215 -42.61 -0.06 -19.07
N GLU A 216 -42.11 -0.40 -17.88
CA GLU A 216 -42.59 -1.43 -16.98
C GLU A 216 -44.11 -1.36 -16.82
N GLN A 217 -44.79 -2.43 -17.22
CA GLN A 217 -46.23 -2.56 -17.08
C GLN A 217 -46.57 -2.78 -15.60
N PRO A 218 -47.46 -1.95 -14.99
CA PRO A 218 -47.76 -2.07 -13.57
C PRO A 218 -48.45 -3.41 -13.26
N PRO A 219 -48.20 -4.00 -12.08
CA PRO A 219 -48.75 -5.29 -11.71
C PRO A 219 -50.28 -5.24 -11.63
N ARG A 220 -50.94 -6.25 -12.21
CA ARG A 220 -52.38 -6.46 -12.05
C ARG A 220 -52.70 -6.82 -10.59
N PRO A 221 -53.73 -6.24 -9.97
CA PRO A 221 -54.18 -6.66 -8.65
C PRO A 221 -54.77 -8.08 -8.74
N GLU A 222 -54.16 -9.03 -8.06
CA GLU A 222 -54.74 -10.34 -7.81
C GLU A 222 -55.88 -10.20 -6.80
N CYS A 223 -57.09 -10.55 -7.23
CA CYS A 223 -58.24 -10.75 -6.34
C CYS A 223 -57.98 -11.97 -5.45
N THR A 224 -57.41 -11.76 -4.26
CA THR A 224 -57.44 -12.77 -3.20
C THR A 224 -58.80 -12.76 -2.54
N ALA A 225 -59.61 -13.78 -2.84
CA ALA A 225 -60.86 -14.06 -2.17
C ALA A 225 -60.60 -14.45 -0.70
N ALA A 226 -61.30 -13.77 0.21
CA ALA A 226 -61.26 -14.02 1.64
C ALA A 226 -61.95 -15.36 2.01
N PRO A 227 -61.34 -16.20 2.87
CA PRO A 227 -62.07 -17.18 3.66
C PRO A 227 -62.48 -16.60 5.02
N ALA A 228 -63.76 -16.81 5.32
CA ALA A 228 -64.49 -16.32 6.48
C ALA A 228 -63.90 -16.79 7.83
N THR A 229 -63.94 -15.88 8.80
CA THR A 229 -63.67 -16.14 10.23
C THR A 229 -64.93 -16.68 10.91
N PRO A 230 -64.86 -17.79 11.66
CA PRO A 230 -65.74 -18.02 12.79
C PRO A 230 -65.06 -17.62 14.09
N ALA A 231 -65.69 -16.69 14.81
CA ALA A 231 -65.42 -16.39 16.21
C ALA A 231 -65.81 -17.60 17.10
N THR A 232 -65.11 -17.81 18.23
CA THR A 232 -65.70 -18.16 19.54
C THR A 232 -64.65 -18.48 20.62
N SER A 233 -64.82 -17.77 21.75
CA SER A 233 -64.62 -18.15 23.17
C SER A 233 -63.23 -18.35 23.80
N ALA A 234 -62.83 -17.31 24.55
CA ALA A 234 -62.45 -17.28 25.97
C ALA A 234 -62.03 -18.57 26.71
N ALA A 235 -60.84 -18.54 27.34
CA ALA A 235 -60.64 -18.46 28.81
C ALA A 235 -59.13 -18.52 29.19
N PRO A 236 -58.73 -18.01 30.38
CA PRO A 236 -57.35 -17.68 30.74
C PRO A 236 -56.65 -18.75 31.60
N VAL A 237 -55.32 -18.88 31.49
CA VAL A 237 -54.48 -19.58 32.48
C VAL A 237 -53.33 -18.67 32.91
N ALA A 238 -53.21 -18.56 34.23
CA ALA A 238 -52.34 -17.72 35.04
C ALA A 238 -50.84 -18.10 34.96
N PRO A 239 -49.93 -17.27 35.53
CA PRO A 239 -48.50 -17.30 35.26
C PRO A 239 -47.72 -18.21 36.23
N ALA A 240 -46.67 -18.87 35.72
CA ALA A 240 -45.70 -19.58 36.56
C ALA A 240 -44.52 -18.66 36.90
N LYS A 241 -44.41 -18.38 38.21
CA LYS A 241 -43.23 -17.86 38.92
C LYS A 241 -42.01 -18.75 38.69
N GLY A 242 -40.84 -18.13 38.50
CA GLY A 242 -39.53 -18.80 38.48
C GLY A 242 -38.38 -17.79 38.40
N GLU A 243 -38.01 -17.25 39.56
CA GLU A 243 -36.92 -16.32 39.89
C GLU A 243 -35.65 -17.15 40.29
N PRO A 244 -34.40 -16.63 40.41
CA PRO A 244 -33.59 -15.72 39.56
C PRO A 244 -32.10 -16.20 39.42
N PRO A 245 -31.01 -15.37 39.44
CA PRO A 245 -29.80 -15.62 38.66
C PRO A 245 -28.65 -16.20 39.48
N GLY A 246 -27.77 -16.99 38.85
CA GLY A 246 -26.51 -17.43 39.46
C GLY A 246 -25.35 -16.49 39.09
N PRO A 247 -24.71 -15.81 40.05
CA PRO A 247 -23.42 -15.15 39.84
C PRO A 247 -22.28 -16.15 40.02
N SER A 248 -21.53 -16.47 38.95
CA SER A 248 -20.26 -17.18 39.08
C SER A 248 -19.14 -16.21 39.44
N ALA A 249 -18.71 -16.36 40.70
CA ALA A 249 -17.48 -15.88 41.33
C ALA A 249 -16.25 -15.98 40.42
N SER A 250 -15.45 -14.92 40.31
CA SER A 250 -14.20 -14.70 41.05
C SER A 250 -13.18 -15.85 40.97
N GLY A 251 -12.16 -15.65 40.15
CA GLY A 251 -10.90 -16.39 40.16
C GLY A 251 -9.72 -15.40 40.14
N THR A 252 -9.18 -15.12 41.32
CA THR A 252 -7.98 -14.31 41.64
C THR A 252 -6.70 -15.09 41.26
N PRO A 253 -5.54 -14.43 41.05
CA PRO A 253 -4.42 -14.95 40.27
C PRO A 253 -3.38 -15.71 41.09
N CYS A 254 -2.55 -16.52 40.41
CA CYS A 254 -1.30 -17.07 40.95
C CYS A 254 -0.10 -16.40 40.25
N PRO A 255 0.78 -15.67 40.98
CA PRO A 255 2.15 -15.46 40.56
C PRO A 255 3.03 -16.59 41.12
N SER A 256 3.67 -17.36 40.24
CA SER A 256 4.77 -18.26 40.61
C SER A 256 6.09 -17.50 40.55
N VAL A 257 6.56 -17.09 41.72
CA VAL A 257 7.97 -16.83 42.02
C VAL A 257 8.60 -18.15 42.44
N THR A 258 9.76 -18.49 41.88
CA THR A 258 10.93 -19.24 42.42
C THR A 258 11.81 -19.54 41.19
N GLY A 259 13.09 -19.18 41.07
CA GLY A 259 14.16 -19.02 42.05
C GLY A 259 15.27 -19.99 41.65
N GLY A 260 16.49 -19.49 41.40
CA GLY A 260 17.67 -20.27 41.02
C GLY A 260 18.59 -19.54 40.06
#